data_AF-A0A2M4BR77-F1
#
_entry.id   AF-A0A2M4BR77-F1
#
_cell.length_a   1.000
_cell.length_b   1.000
_cell.length_c   1.000
_cell.angle_alpha   90.00
_cell.angle_beta   90.00
_cell.angle_gamma   90.00
#
_symmetry.space_group_name_H-M   'P 1'
#
loop_
_entity.id
_entity.type
_entity.pdbx_description
1 polymer ?
#
loop_
_entity_poly.entity_id
_entity_poly.type
_entity_poly.pdbx_seq_one_letter_code
_entity_poly.pdbx_strand_id
1 'polypeptide(L)'
;MGEQPIFTCNAHVFHIDPKTKRTWITASSKAIAVSFFYDSSRNLYRIISVEGSKAVINSTITPNMTFTQTSQKFGQWSDVRANTVYGLGFASEAELGKFIVKFQEVKEATKDALNKASANGNSAAASANASPITARASANSGDIFESGNLEPPLAPANPITTTCKTDSPSHNISETNANNLTNELKQLSINNSSSSDGTVTSTTEQQLKYENERLKHALAQSSANAKKWEIELATLKSNNLRLTSALQESTANVDEWKRQLHSYKEENQRLKLRYQDLEASAKSVGGTAVTATNAGVANELTEELRREIVSLKSRIEGLEGELMNQEVELKAANKSLKDKQNDPMLKQMTNLCSQFNAQISELSGIHKEMEKLIQAQHKST
;
A
#
# COMPACT_ATOMS: atom_id res chain seq x y z
N MET A 1 16.06 15.30 -27.17
CA MET A 1 14.65 15.26 -27.64
C MET A 1 13.79 14.89 -26.45
N GLY A 2 12.70 15.61 -26.19
CA GLY A 2 11.86 15.39 -25.00
C GLY A 2 11.11 14.06 -25.04
N GLU A 3 10.75 13.54 -23.86
CA GLU A 3 9.86 12.38 -23.72
C GLU A 3 8.53 12.66 -24.44
N GLN A 4 8.10 11.77 -25.35
CA GLN A 4 6.81 11.91 -26.02
C GLN A 4 5.67 11.38 -25.13
N PRO A 5 4.51 12.04 -25.10
CA PRO A 5 3.36 11.55 -24.34
C PRO A 5 2.76 10.31 -24.99
N ILE A 6 2.39 9.32 -24.18
CA ILE A 6 1.69 8.09 -24.61
C ILE A 6 0.23 8.39 -24.93
N PHE A 7 -0.37 9.28 -24.13
CA PHE A 7 -1.75 9.70 -24.25
C PHE A 7 -1.88 11.11 -23.69
N THR A 8 -2.68 11.95 -24.33
CA THR A 8 -2.99 13.31 -23.91
C THR A 8 -4.49 13.55 -24.03
N CYS A 9 -5.07 14.18 -23.01
CA CYS A 9 -6.45 14.68 -23.01
C CYS A 9 -6.52 16.06 -22.36
N ASN A 10 -7.65 16.77 -22.52
CA ASN A 10 -7.84 18.06 -21.87
C ASN A 10 -8.82 17.94 -20.69
N ALA A 11 -8.46 18.52 -19.54
CA ALA A 11 -9.31 18.54 -18.36
C ALA A 11 -9.01 19.76 -17.48
N HIS A 12 -9.99 20.18 -16.67
CA HIS A 12 -9.76 21.08 -15.55
C HIS A 12 -9.17 20.29 -14.39
N VAL A 13 -8.08 20.79 -13.81
CA VAL A 13 -7.34 20.14 -12.72
C VAL A 13 -7.73 20.74 -11.38
N PHE A 14 -7.92 19.88 -10.38
CA PHE A 14 -8.24 20.24 -9.01
C PHE A 14 -7.33 19.47 -8.04
N HIS A 15 -7.05 20.07 -6.89
CA HIS A 15 -6.40 19.40 -5.75
C HIS A 15 -7.32 19.43 -4.54
N ILE A 16 -7.24 18.41 -3.69
CA ILE A 16 -7.84 18.52 -2.36
C ILE A 16 -7.03 19.48 -1.49
N ASP A 17 -7.72 20.33 -0.73
CA ASP A 17 -7.08 21.24 0.21
C ASP A 17 -6.29 20.43 1.26
N PRO A 18 -4.97 20.69 1.42
CA PRO A 18 -4.15 19.97 2.39
C PRO A 18 -4.58 20.21 3.84
N LYS A 19 -5.24 21.34 4.15
CA LYS A 19 -5.71 21.67 5.51
C LYS A 19 -7.03 21.01 5.84
N THR A 20 -8.02 21.13 4.96
CA THR A 20 -9.39 20.65 5.25
C THR A 20 -9.60 19.18 4.86
N LYS A 21 -8.80 18.66 3.91
CA LYS A 21 -8.92 17.32 3.31
C LYS A 21 -10.33 16.99 2.80
N ARG A 22 -11.15 18.01 2.51
CA ARG A 22 -12.55 17.85 2.07
C ARG A 22 -12.94 18.80 0.95
N THR A 23 -12.28 19.96 0.83
CA THR A 23 -12.59 20.95 -0.19
C THR A 23 -11.69 20.79 -1.41
N TRP A 24 -12.28 20.96 -2.60
CA TRP A 24 -11.54 21.01 -3.86
C TRP A 24 -11.06 22.44 -4.13
N ILE A 25 -9.78 22.57 -4.48
CA ILE A 25 -9.17 23.82 -4.93
C ILE A 25 -8.85 23.68 -6.41
N THR A 26 -9.29 24.65 -7.20
CA THR A 26 -8.97 24.74 -8.62
C THR A 26 -7.47 24.93 -8.82
N ALA A 27 -6.84 24.00 -9.54
CA ALA A 27 -5.41 24.03 -9.82
C ALA A 27 -5.06 24.57 -11.21
N SER A 28 -6.04 24.60 -12.14
CA SER A 28 -5.91 25.15 -13.49
C SER A 28 -6.99 26.19 -13.78
N SER A 29 -6.64 27.29 -14.44
CA SER A 29 -7.61 28.34 -14.81
C SER A 29 -8.56 27.94 -15.95
N LYS A 30 -8.15 26.98 -16.78
CA LYS A 30 -8.89 26.45 -17.93
C LYS A 30 -8.63 24.95 -18.10
N ALA A 31 -9.33 24.31 -19.02
CA ALA A 31 -8.98 22.95 -19.42
C ALA A 31 -7.58 22.94 -20.05
N ILE A 32 -6.69 22.13 -19.49
CA ILE A 32 -5.28 22.00 -19.91
C ILE A 32 -4.97 20.56 -20.28
N ALA A 33 -3.87 20.38 -21.02
CA ALA A 33 -3.40 19.06 -21.42
C ALA A 33 -2.90 18.27 -20.19
N VAL A 34 -3.48 17.09 -19.98
CA VAL A 34 -3.06 16.08 -19.01
C VAL A 34 -2.56 14.88 -19.79
N SER A 35 -1.30 14.50 -19.58
CA SER A 35 -0.65 13.48 -20.40
C SER A 35 0.02 12.40 -19.57
N PHE A 36 0.00 11.18 -20.08
CA PHE A 36 0.79 10.06 -19.56
C PHE A 36 2.15 10.03 -20.25
N PHE A 37 3.22 9.91 -19.47
CA PHE A 37 4.59 9.79 -19.95
C PHE A 37 5.22 8.52 -19.39
N TYR A 38 6.10 7.91 -20.18
CA TYR A 38 7.03 6.90 -19.70
C TYR A 38 8.42 7.52 -19.61
N ASP A 39 8.93 7.56 -18.39
CA ASP A 39 10.27 8.02 -18.10
C ASP A 39 11.22 6.82 -18.20
N SER A 40 11.91 6.74 -19.32
CA SER A 40 12.85 5.65 -19.61
C SER A 40 14.08 5.66 -18.69
N SER A 41 14.46 6.83 -18.15
CA SER A 41 15.63 6.96 -17.28
C SER A 41 15.37 6.36 -15.89
N ARG A 42 14.13 6.48 -15.42
CA ARG A 42 13.69 5.97 -14.12
C ARG A 42 12.81 4.72 -14.21
N ASN A 43 12.57 4.23 -15.43
CA ASN A 43 11.74 3.06 -15.72
C ASN A 43 10.35 3.14 -15.03
N LEU A 44 9.68 4.29 -15.14
CA LEU A 44 8.40 4.55 -14.46
C LEU A 44 7.44 5.35 -15.32
N TYR A 45 6.15 5.27 -15.00
CA TYR A 45 5.09 6.01 -15.69
C TYR A 45 4.61 7.19 -14.85
N ARG A 46 4.29 8.32 -15.49
CA ARG A 46 3.83 9.54 -14.83
C ARG A 46 2.64 10.17 -15.54
N ILE A 47 1.81 10.84 -14.77
CA ILE A 47 0.81 11.79 -15.25
C ILE A 47 1.39 13.18 -15.05
N ILE A 48 1.50 13.94 -16.13
CA ILE A 48 2.06 15.30 -16.11
C ILE A 48 1.06 16.25 -16.75
N SER A 49 0.88 17.40 -16.09
CA SER A 49 0.13 18.52 -16.64
C SER A 49 0.80 19.82 -16.22
N VAL A 50 0.93 20.73 -17.17
CA VAL A 50 1.61 22.03 -17.00
C VAL A 50 0.68 23.15 -17.41
N GLU A 51 0.65 24.22 -16.62
CA GLU A 51 -0.02 25.47 -16.94
C GLU A 51 1.02 26.59 -16.99
N GLY A 52 1.28 27.11 -18.19
CA GLY A 52 2.40 28.03 -18.41
C GLY A 52 3.75 27.35 -18.11
N SER A 53 4.53 27.91 -17.19
CA SER A 53 5.79 27.34 -16.71
C SER A 53 5.65 26.47 -15.46
N LYS A 54 4.44 26.33 -14.90
CA LYS A 54 4.19 25.65 -13.64
C LYS A 54 3.64 24.24 -13.88
N ALA A 55 4.31 23.23 -13.32
CA ALA A 55 3.73 21.89 -13.23
C ALA A 55 2.60 21.88 -12.19
N VAL A 56 1.39 21.55 -12.64
CA VAL A 56 0.22 21.41 -11.76
C VAL A 56 -0.03 19.95 -11.39
N ILE A 57 0.35 19.01 -12.26
CA ILE A 57 0.37 17.57 -11.96
C ILE A 57 1.76 17.02 -12.30
N ASN A 58 2.34 16.27 -11.37
CA ASN A 58 3.54 15.44 -11.58
C ASN A 58 3.42 14.18 -10.71
N SER A 59 2.47 13.32 -11.09
CA SER A 59 2.13 12.13 -10.33
C SER A 59 2.80 10.90 -10.93
N THR A 60 3.46 10.08 -10.13
CA THR A 60 4.04 8.81 -10.59
C THR A 60 3.03 7.73 -10.33
N ILE A 61 2.71 6.95 -11.36
CA ILE A 61 1.71 5.88 -11.28
C ILE A 61 2.34 4.70 -10.54
N THR A 62 1.60 4.14 -9.58
CA THR A 62 2.01 2.94 -8.83
C THR A 62 1.00 1.82 -9.05
N PRO A 63 1.38 0.54 -8.89
CA PRO A 63 0.47 -0.59 -9.13
C PRO A 63 -0.78 -0.59 -8.25
N ASN A 64 -0.72 0.05 -7.08
CA ASN A 64 -1.82 0.11 -6.12
C ASN A 64 -2.64 1.41 -6.25
N MET A 65 -2.30 2.30 -7.18
CA MET A 65 -3.12 3.48 -7.44
C MET A 65 -4.45 3.11 -8.09
N THR A 66 -5.49 3.83 -7.69
CA THR A 66 -6.84 3.67 -8.24
C THR A 66 -7.35 5.04 -8.66
N PHE A 67 -7.86 5.12 -9.89
CA PHE A 67 -8.64 6.25 -10.35
C PHE A 67 -10.12 5.96 -10.14
N THR A 68 -10.77 6.79 -9.33
CA THR A 68 -12.18 6.63 -8.96
C THR A 68 -13.01 7.70 -9.67
N GLN A 69 -13.97 7.25 -10.47
CA GLN A 69 -15.00 8.13 -11.03
C GLN A 69 -16.01 8.50 -9.93
N THR A 70 -16.20 9.79 -9.68
CA THR A 70 -17.11 10.29 -8.63
C THR A 70 -18.28 11.11 -9.19
N SER A 71 -18.27 11.44 -10.48
CA SER A 71 -19.45 11.93 -11.20
C SER A 71 -19.39 11.57 -12.69
N GLN A 72 -20.38 12.03 -13.47
CA GLN A 72 -20.43 11.75 -14.92
C GLN A 72 -19.22 12.29 -15.70
N LYS A 73 -18.60 13.38 -15.24
CA LYS A 73 -17.46 14.02 -15.94
C LYS A 73 -16.28 14.31 -15.02
N PHE A 74 -16.27 13.72 -13.82
CA PHE A 74 -15.24 13.95 -12.84
C PHE A 74 -14.72 12.64 -12.26
N GLY A 75 -13.40 12.55 -12.13
CA GLY A 75 -12.74 11.47 -11.42
C GLY A 75 -11.49 11.96 -10.70
N GLN A 76 -10.99 11.13 -9.80
CA GLN A 76 -9.91 11.48 -8.89
C GLN A 76 -8.98 10.29 -8.60
N TRP A 77 -7.76 10.58 -8.19
CA TRP A 77 -6.85 9.58 -7.61
C TRP A 77 -6.00 10.20 -6.51
N SER A 78 -5.57 9.36 -5.57
CA SER A 78 -4.67 9.76 -4.49
C SER A 78 -3.22 9.47 -4.86
N ASP A 79 -2.34 10.46 -4.75
CA ASP A 79 -0.88 10.26 -4.83
C ASP A 79 -0.27 10.44 -3.44
N VAL A 80 0.07 9.30 -2.82
CA VAL A 80 0.67 9.24 -1.48
C VAL A 80 2.02 9.95 -1.45
N ARG A 81 2.81 9.84 -2.53
CA ARG A 81 4.16 10.44 -2.60
C ARG A 81 4.07 11.97 -2.68
N ALA A 82 3.08 12.48 -3.42
CA ALA A 82 2.81 13.91 -3.48
C ALA A 82 1.93 14.41 -2.30
N ASN A 83 1.48 13.51 -1.42
CA ASN A 83 0.57 13.78 -0.30
C ASN A 83 -0.66 14.61 -0.70
N THR A 84 -1.24 14.30 -1.85
CA THR A 84 -2.38 15.04 -2.41
C THR A 84 -3.33 14.12 -3.15
N VAL A 85 -4.55 14.60 -3.37
CA VAL A 85 -5.56 13.95 -4.21
C VAL A 85 -5.79 14.86 -5.40
N TYR A 86 -5.58 14.32 -6.59
CA TYR A 86 -5.83 15.01 -7.85
C TYR A 86 -7.25 14.71 -8.32
N GLY A 87 -7.92 15.73 -8.84
CA GLY A 87 -9.24 15.63 -9.46
C GLY A 87 -9.19 16.20 -10.87
N LEU A 88 -9.90 15.55 -11.80
CA LEU A 88 -9.99 15.97 -13.19
C LEU A 88 -11.46 16.11 -13.60
N GLY A 89 -11.82 17.30 -14.09
CA GLY A 89 -13.11 17.57 -14.72
C GLY A 89 -12.98 17.62 -16.24
N PHE A 90 -13.66 16.70 -16.92
CA PHE A 90 -13.62 16.52 -18.38
C PHE A 90 -14.78 17.26 -19.08
N ALA A 91 -14.63 17.54 -20.37
CA ALA A 91 -15.70 18.20 -21.13
C ALA A 91 -16.86 17.24 -21.42
N SER A 92 -16.57 15.94 -21.56
CA SER A 92 -17.55 14.88 -21.81
C SER A 92 -17.27 13.60 -21.01
N GLU A 93 -18.32 12.80 -20.82
CA GLU A 93 -18.22 11.46 -20.22
C GLU A 93 -17.31 10.53 -21.05
N ALA A 94 -17.33 10.66 -22.37
CA ALA A 94 -16.49 9.86 -23.27
C ALA A 94 -14.99 10.11 -23.05
N GLU A 95 -14.58 11.36 -22.79
CA GLU A 95 -13.19 11.68 -22.47
C GLU A 95 -12.75 11.12 -21.12
N LEU A 96 -13.63 11.20 -20.12
CA LEU A 96 -13.40 10.55 -18.82
C LEU A 96 -13.24 9.03 -18.99
N GLY A 97 -14.11 8.39 -19.77
CA GLY A 97 -14.02 6.96 -20.07
C GLY A 97 -12.69 6.57 -20.72
N LYS A 98 -12.22 7.34 -21.71
CA LYS A 98 -10.89 7.14 -22.32
C LYS A 98 -9.76 7.26 -21.30
N PHE A 99 -9.84 8.24 -20.41
CA PHE A 99 -8.85 8.44 -19.36
C PHE A 99 -8.82 7.27 -18.37
N ILE A 100 -9.98 6.75 -17.96
CA ILE A 100 -10.09 5.59 -17.06
C ILE A 100 -9.40 4.37 -17.67
N VAL A 101 -9.69 4.06 -18.94
CA VAL A 101 -9.07 2.94 -19.66
C VAL A 101 -7.56 3.12 -19.72
N LYS A 102 -7.08 4.31 -20.11
CA LYS A 102 -5.64 4.59 -20.20
C LYS A 102 -4.95 4.54 -18.84
N PHE A 103 -5.59 4.99 -17.77
CA PHE A 103 -5.05 4.89 -16.42
C PHE A 103 -4.84 3.42 -16.04
N GLN A 104 -5.81 2.55 -16.34
CA GLN A 104 -5.71 1.12 -16.05
C GLN A 104 -4.62 0.43 -16.89
N GLU A 105 -4.51 0.74 -18.18
CA GLU A 105 -3.44 0.22 -19.05
C GLU A 105 -2.06 0.59 -18.52
N VAL A 106 -1.85 1.86 -18.15
CA VAL A 106 -0.56 2.33 -17.65
C VAL A 106 -0.23 1.76 -16.27
N LYS A 107 -1.24 1.51 -15.43
CA LYS A 107 -1.07 0.84 -14.14
C LYS A 107 -0.59 -0.60 -14.31
N GLU A 108 -1.16 -1.37 -15.24
CA GLU A 108 -0.69 -2.72 -15.55
C GLU A 108 0.73 -2.69 -16.14
N ALA A 109 1.02 -1.76 -17.07
CA ALA A 109 2.37 -1.58 -17.60
C ALA A 109 3.40 -1.23 -16.51
N THR A 110 2.99 -0.50 -15.48
CA THR A 110 3.83 -0.19 -14.30
C THR A 110 4.15 -1.46 -13.50
N LYS A 111 3.17 -2.36 -13.33
CA LYS A 111 3.38 -3.65 -12.66
C LYS A 111 4.36 -4.53 -13.44
N ASP A 112 4.24 -4.57 -14.76
CA ASP A 112 5.15 -5.31 -15.63
C ASP A 112 6.58 -4.73 -15.61
N ALA A 113 6.72 -3.40 -15.65
CA ALA A 113 8.01 -2.73 -15.55
C ALA A 113 8.73 -3.04 -14.22
N LEU A 114 7.97 -3.13 -13.12
CA LEU A 114 8.51 -3.49 -11.80
C LEU A 114 8.92 -4.97 -11.72
N ASN A 115 8.11 -5.87 -12.28
CA ASN A 115 8.43 -7.30 -12.35
C ASN A 115 9.67 -7.57 -13.21
N LYS A 116 9.81 -6.86 -14.33
CA LYS A 116 10.98 -6.95 -15.22
C LYS A 116 12.26 -6.41 -14.58
N ALA A 117 12.16 -5.35 -13.76
CA ALA A 117 13.28 -4.86 -12.97
C ALA A 117 13.74 -5.85 -11.89
N SER A 118 12.80 -6.58 -11.28
CA SER A 118 13.10 -7.60 -10.27
C SER A 118 13.73 -8.88 -10.85
N ALA A 119 13.36 -9.26 -12.07
CA ALA A 119 13.91 -10.43 -12.76
C ALA A 119 15.36 -10.25 -13.27
N ASN A 120 15.79 -9.02 -13.53
CA ASN A 120 17.11 -8.71 -14.11
C ASN A 120 18.20 -8.31 -13.09
N GLY A 121 17.96 -8.44 -11.78
CA GLY A 121 19.02 -8.28 -10.77
C GLY A 121 19.72 -6.92 -10.73
N ASN A 122 19.19 -5.89 -11.41
CA ASN A 122 19.67 -4.52 -11.30
C ASN A 122 18.87 -3.83 -10.19
N SER A 123 19.35 -3.97 -8.96
CA SER A 123 19.01 -3.06 -7.86
C SER A 123 19.55 -1.67 -8.18
N ALA A 124 18.88 -0.94 -9.07
CA ALA A 124 18.97 0.51 -9.06
C ALA A 124 18.15 0.96 -7.86
N ALA A 125 18.84 1.24 -6.76
CA ALA A 125 18.29 1.94 -5.62
C ALA A 125 17.41 3.09 -6.12
N ALA A 126 16.17 3.13 -5.64
CA ALA A 126 15.36 4.34 -5.69
C ALA A 126 16.06 5.41 -4.83
N SER A 127 17.13 5.98 -5.37
CA SER A 127 17.82 7.13 -4.81
C SER A 127 16.88 8.30 -4.96
N ALA A 128 16.32 8.70 -3.82
CA ALA A 128 15.89 10.04 -3.57
C ALA A 128 16.97 11.00 -4.09
N ASN A 129 16.68 11.72 -5.17
CA ASN A 129 17.40 12.94 -5.46
C ASN A 129 16.39 14.05 -5.76
N ALA A 130 16.32 14.94 -4.78
CA ALA A 130 15.84 16.29 -4.92
C ALA A 130 16.63 17.02 -6.03
N SER A 131 16.04 18.05 -6.62
CA SER A 131 16.81 19.12 -7.24
C SER A 131 16.36 20.46 -6.67
N PRO A 132 17.30 21.40 -6.49
CA PRO A 132 17.14 22.52 -5.58
C PRO A 132 16.42 23.69 -6.27
N ILE A 133 15.50 24.33 -5.54
CA ILE A 133 15.12 25.71 -5.86
C ILE A 133 16.28 26.59 -5.37
N THR A 134 16.96 27.19 -6.34
CA THR A 134 17.98 28.21 -6.13
C THR A 134 17.32 29.50 -5.64
N ALA A 135 17.89 30.00 -4.54
CA ALA A 135 17.95 31.37 -4.04
C ALA A 135 17.12 32.47 -4.72
N ARG A 136 16.33 33.18 -3.90
CA ARG A 136 16.43 34.64 -3.79
C ARG A 136 16.43 35.05 -2.32
N ALA A 137 17.57 35.60 -1.88
CA ALA A 137 17.72 36.37 -0.67
C ALA A 137 17.39 37.84 -0.95
N SER A 138 16.78 38.52 0.03
CA SER A 138 16.87 39.95 0.39
C SER A 138 15.86 40.15 1.54
N ALA A 139 16.28 40.23 2.81
CA ALA A 139 16.93 41.34 3.52
C ALA A 139 15.93 42.40 4.06
N ASN A 140 16.05 42.68 5.37
CA ASN A 140 15.46 43.75 6.21
C ASN A 140 13.97 43.60 6.60
N SER A 141 13.50 43.81 7.85
CA SER A 141 13.97 44.35 9.14
C SER A 141 13.14 43.64 10.25
N GLY A 142 13.59 43.32 11.48
CA GLY A 142 13.81 44.23 12.61
C GLY A 142 12.55 44.39 13.50
N ASP A 143 12.40 43.58 14.56
CA ASP A 143 11.77 43.87 15.90
C ASP A 143 11.61 42.53 16.68
N ILE A 144 12.30 42.28 17.79
CA ILE A 144 12.10 42.68 19.21
C ILE A 144 10.86 42.06 19.89
N PHE A 145 11.15 41.04 20.72
CA PHE A 145 10.53 40.57 21.98
C PHE A 145 9.03 40.23 22.06
N GLU A 146 8.70 38.96 22.36
CA GLU A 146 7.91 38.62 23.57
C GLU A 146 7.92 37.11 23.89
N SER A 147 8.32 36.79 25.12
CA SER A 147 8.23 35.46 25.72
C SER A 147 6.80 35.17 26.14
N GLY A 148 6.20 34.10 25.61
CA GLY A 148 4.88 33.61 26.02
C GLY A 148 4.91 32.11 26.26
N ASN A 149 4.94 31.71 27.53
CA ASN A 149 4.58 30.38 28.00
C ASN A 149 3.16 30.05 27.52
N LEU A 150 2.97 28.95 26.79
CA LEU A 150 1.65 28.37 26.55
C LEU A 150 1.68 26.87 26.86
N GLU A 151 1.08 26.59 28.01
CA GLU A 151 0.63 25.31 28.54
C GLU A 151 -0.35 24.61 27.57
N PRO A 152 -0.27 23.27 27.40
CA PRO A 152 -1.27 22.53 26.63
C PRO A 152 -2.52 22.22 27.49
N PRO A 153 -3.75 22.36 26.96
CA PRO A 153 -4.96 22.03 27.73
C PRO A 153 -5.09 20.52 27.92
N LEU A 154 -5.08 20.10 29.18
CA LEU A 154 -5.63 18.83 29.65
C LEU A 154 -7.16 18.86 29.51
N ALA A 155 -7.73 17.80 28.94
CA ALA A 155 -9.15 17.48 29.07
C ALA A 155 -9.31 15.99 29.44
N PRO A 156 -10.35 15.64 30.20
CA PRO A 156 -10.22 14.75 31.35
C PRO A 156 -10.56 13.30 31.05
N ALA A 157 -9.90 12.42 31.80
CA ALA A 157 -10.35 11.06 32.05
C ALA A 157 -11.58 11.09 32.99
N ASN A 158 -12.59 10.29 32.68
CA ASN A 158 -13.37 9.63 33.72
C ASN A 158 -13.95 8.29 33.23
N PRO A 159 -14.13 7.32 34.15
CA PRO A 159 -14.28 5.91 33.82
C PRO A 159 -15.75 5.49 33.77
N ILE A 160 -16.11 4.60 32.84
CA ILE A 160 -17.36 3.84 32.93
C ILE A 160 -17.06 2.36 32.68
N THR A 161 -17.18 1.61 33.77
CA THR A 161 -17.34 0.16 33.84
C THR A 161 -18.55 -0.28 33.02
N THR A 162 -18.40 -1.28 32.14
CA THR A 162 -19.52 -2.14 31.74
C THR A 162 -19.01 -3.47 31.18
N THR A 163 -19.10 -4.48 32.05
CA THR A 163 -19.50 -5.87 31.81
C THR A 163 -19.61 -6.35 30.35
N CYS A 164 -18.79 -7.34 30.03
CA CYS A 164 -18.97 -8.26 28.91
C CYS A 164 -20.34 -8.95 29.02
N LYS A 165 -21.22 -8.72 28.05
CA LYS A 165 -22.34 -9.61 27.74
C LYS A 165 -22.32 -9.90 26.25
N THR A 166 -22.26 -11.18 25.98
CA THR A 166 -22.55 -11.83 24.70
C THR A 166 -23.95 -11.45 24.25
N ASP A 167 -24.10 -10.82 23.09
CA ASP A 167 -25.33 -10.88 22.30
C ASP A 167 -25.02 -10.61 20.82
N SER A 168 -25.46 -11.55 20.00
CA SER A 168 -25.45 -11.52 18.53
C SER A 168 -26.25 -10.34 17.98
N PRO A 169 -25.96 -9.88 16.74
CA PRO A 169 -26.99 -9.29 15.91
C PRO A 169 -27.20 -10.10 14.63
N SER A 170 -28.42 -10.59 14.49
CA SER A 170 -28.98 -11.18 13.28
C SER A 170 -29.39 -10.09 12.26
N HIS A 171 -29.26 -10.46 10.98
CA HIS A 171 -29.93 -9.94 9.79
C HIS A 171 -29.65 -8.51 9.28
N ASN A 172 -28.93 -8.45 8.16
CA ASN A 172 -29.42 -7.80 6.94
C ASN A 172 -28.80 -8.49 5.72
N ILE A 173 -29.51 -9.51 5.20
CA ILE A 173 -29.19 -10.15 3.92
C ILE A 173 -29.94 -9.35 2.86
N SER A 174 -29.20 -8.57 2.08
CA SER A 174 -29.74 -7.96 0.87
C SER A 174 -30.09 -9.06 -0.14
N GLU A 175 -31.35 -9.07 -0.54
CA GLU A 175 -31.92 -9.88 -1.60
C GLU A 175 -31.28 -9.55 -2.94
N THR A 176 -30.42 -10.43 -3.45
CA THR A 176 -30.12 -10.53 -4.88
C THR A 176 -29.94 -11.99 -5.25
N ASN A 177 -31.04 -12.60 -5.73
CA ASN A 177 -31.14 -13.75 -6.66
C ASN A 177 -32.35 -14.66 -6.43
N ALA A 178 -33.49 -14.12 -5.99
CA ALA A 178 -34.76 -14.86 -5.91
C ALA A 178 -35.58 -14.85 -7.23
N ASN A 179 -35.01 -14.46 -8.37
CA ASN A 179 -35.78 -14.25 -9.61
C ASN A 179 -35.83 -15.44 -10.59
N ASN A 180 -35.38 -16.64 -10.20
CA ASN A 180 -35.38 -17.80 -11.12
C ASN A 180 -36.27 -18.98 -10.70
N LEU A 181 -36.99 -18.92 -9.58
CA LEU A 181 -37.89 -20.01 -9.16
C LEU A 181 -39.39 -19.74 -9.39
N THR A 182 -39.79 -18.53 -9.77
CA THR A 182 -41.22 -18.16 -9.81
C THR A 182 -41.91 -18.45 -11.16
N ASN A 183 -41.15 -18.80 -12.21
CA ASN A 183 -41.73 -18.96 -13.56
C ASN A 183 -42.19 -20.37 -13.93
N GLU A 184 -41.85 -21.43 -13.18
CA GLU A 184 -42.20 -22.81 -13.59
C GLU A 184 -43.47 -23.39 -12.94
N LEU A 185 -44.09 -22.73 -11.95
CA LEU A 185 -45.27 -23.28 -11.26
C LEU A 185 -46.62 -22.99 -11.93
N LYS A 186 -46.65 -22.33 -13.10
CA LYS A 186 -47.90 -21.92 -13.77
C LYS A 186 -48.30 -22.76 -15.00
N GLN A 187 -47.61 -23.87 -15.30
CA GLN A 187 -47.82 -24.59 -16.56
C GLN A 187 -48.24 -26.07 -16.43
N LEU A 188 -48.93 -26.47 -15.35
CA LEU A 188 -49.41 -27.86 -15.20
C LEU A 188 -50.86 -28.02 -14.73
N SER A 189 -51.73 -27.03 -14.96
CA SER A 189 -53.17 -27.24 -14.79
C SER A 189 -53.85 -27.03 -16.14
N ILE A 190 -54.01 -28.13 -16.91
CA ILE A 190 -55.08 -28.41 -17.89
C ILE A 190 -54.82 -29.81 -18.49
N ASN A 191 -55.81 -30.72 -18.33
CA ASN A 191 -55.99 -32.06 -18.91
C ASN A 191 -55.09 -33.18 -18.34
N ASN A 192 -55.58 -34.36 -17.93
CA ASN A 192 -56.57 -35.20 -18.59
C ASN A 192 -57.26 -36.17 -17.60
N SER A 193 -58.54 -36.44 -17.82
CA SER A 193 -59.29 -37.56 -17.24
C SER A 193 -58.96 -38.88 -17.96
N SER A 194 -59.32 -39.99 -17.30
CA SER A 194 -59.46 -41.38 -17.77
C SER A 194 -58.24 -42.33 -17.72
N SER A 195 -58.33 -43.25 -16.74
CA SER A 195 -58.03 -44.69 -16.79
C SER A 195 -56.81 -45.19 -17.60
N SER A 196 -55.75 -45.59 -16.89
CA SER A 196 -55.16 -46.94 -17.00
C SER A 196 -54.00 -47.10 -16.00
N ASP A 197 -54.11 -48.18 -15.25
CA ASP A 197 -53.14 -48.89 -14.41
C ASP A 197 -51.65 -48.80 -14.87
N GLY A 198 -50.73 -48.55 -13.92
CA GLY A 198 -49.33 -48.99 -14.00
C GLY A 198 -48.17 -48.01 -14.30
N THR A 199 -48.36 -46.90 -15.03
CA THR A 199 -47.22 -46.14 -15.64
C THR A 199 -46.94 -44.74 -15.10
N VAL A 200 -47.83 -44.16 -14.31
CA VAL A 200 -47.73 -42.77 -13.81
C VAL A 200 -46.70 -42.61 -12.67
N THR A 201 -46.45 -43.68 -11.90
CA THR A 201 -45.51 -43.69 -10.78
C THR A 201 -44.05 -43.57 -11.26
N SER A 202 -43.68 -44.28 -12.32
CA SER A 202 -42.33 -44.28 -12.90
C SER A 202 -41.83 -42.91 -13.36
N THR A 203 -42.68 -42.11 -14.01
CA THR A 203 -42.31 -40.78 -14.54
C THR A 203 -42.11 -39.77 -13.41
N THR A 204 -43.00 -39.82 -12.41
CA THR A 204 -42.91 -38.97 -11.21
C THR A 204 -41.67 -39.32 -10.39
N GLU A 205 -41.35 -40.60 -10.28
CA GLU A 205 -40.17 -41.09 -9.58
C GLU A 205 -38.87 -40.71 -10.31
N GLN A 206 -38.82 -40.78 -11.64
CA GLN A 206 -37.67 -40.30 -12.44
C GLN A 206 -37.46 -38.79 -12.30
N GLN A 207 -38.53 -38.00 -12.31
CA GLN A 207 -38.49 -36.55 -12.10
C GLN A 207 -37.89 -36.22 -10.72
N LEU A 208 -38.39 -36.86 -9.67
CA LEU A 208 -37.88 -36.69 -8.29
C LEU A 208 -36.41 -37.09 -8.19
N LYS A 209 -36.00 -38.16 -8.88
CA LYS A 209 -34.61 -38.63 -8.89
C LYS A 209 -33.67 -37.70 -9.67
N TYR A 210 -34.15 -37.00 -10.69
CA TYR A 210 -33.38 -35.95 -11.38
C TYR A 210 -33.25 -34.71 -10.50
N GLU A 211 -34.35 -34.30 -9.88
CA GLU A 211 -34.35 -33.15 -8.98
C GLU A 211 -33.49 -33.37 -7.73
N ASN A 212 -33.51 -34.57 -7.17
CA ASN A 212 -32.65 -34.94 -6.04
C ASN A 212 -31.15 -34.85 -6.40
N GLU A 213 -30.77 -35.32 -7.59
CA GLU A 213 -29.39 -35.22 -8.09
C GLU A 213 -29.00 -33.76 -8.38
N ARG A 214 -29.91 -32.96 -8.91
CA ARG A 214 -29.70 -31.51 -9.07
C ARG A 214 -29.49 -30.82 -7.72
N LEU A 215 -30.30 -31.16 -6.72
CA LEU A 215 -30.19 -30.61 -5.36
C LEU A 215 -28.90 -31.05 -4.67
N LYS A 216 -28.45 -32.30 -4.84
CA LYS A 216 -27.13 -32.75 -4.37
C LYS A 216 -26.00 -31.96 -5.00
N HIS A 217 -26.03 -31.75 -6.31
CA HIS A 217 -25.02 -30.94 -6.99
C HIS A 217 -25.02 -29.48 -6.52
N ALA A 218 -26.20 -28.88 -6.33
CA ALA A 218 -26.33 -27.54 -5.77
C ALA A 218 -25.82 -27.46 -4.32
N LEU A 219 -26.08 -28.48 -3.50
CA LEU A 219 -25.61 -28.54 -2.11
C LEU A 219 -24.08 -28.67 -2.04
N ALA A 220 -23.49 -29.54 -2.87
CA ALA A 220 -22.03 -29.68 -2.98
C ALA A 220 -21.35 -28.39 -3.48
N GLN A 221 -21.99 -27.67 -4.40
CA GLN A 221 -21.50 -26.37 -4.86
C GLN A 221 -21.64 -25.30 -3.77
N SER A 222 -22.74 -25.31 -3.03
CA SER A 222 -22.97 -24.39 -1.90
C SER A 222 -21.96 -24.61 -0.77
N SER A 223 -21.61 -25.87 -0.44
CA SER A 223 -20.60 -26.17 0.57
C SER A 223 -19.18 -25.80 0.12
N ALA A 224 -18.84 -26.00 -1.15
CA ALA A 224 -17.58 -25.53 -1.72
C ALA A 224 -17.48 -24.01 -1.68
N ASN A 225 -18.58 -23.31 -1.99
CA ASN A 225 -18.65 -21.87 -1.84
C ASN A 225 -18.44 -21.48 -0.37
N ALA A 226 -19.20 -22.03 0.58
CA ALA A 226 -19.05 -21.73 2.01
C ALA A 226 -17.58 -21.82 2.47
N LYS A 227 -16.88 -22.89 2.07
CA LYS A 227 -15.45 -23.07 2.39
C LYS A 227 -14.55 -21.99 1.77
N LYS A 228 -14.86 -21.54 0.55
CA LYS A 228 -14.14 -20.42 -0.08
C LYS A 228 -14.31 -19.13 0.73
N TRP A 229 -15.54 -18.82 1.15
CA TRP A 229 -15.82 -17.64 1.98
C TRP A 229 -15.14 -17.73 3.35
N GLU A 230 -15.09 -18.92 3.96
CA GLU A 230 -14.35 -19.14 5.21
C GLU A 230 -12.84 -18.86 5.06
N ILE A 231 -12.22 -19.34 3.98
CA ILE A 231 -10.79 -19.10 3.70
C ILE A 231 -10.53 -17.61 3.45
N GLU A 232 -11.39 -16.96 2.66
CA GLU A 232 -11.26 -15.53 2.38
C GLU A 232 -11.42 -14.69 3.66
N LEU A 233 -12.38 -15.05 4.52
CA LEU A 233 -12.56 -14.41 5.82
C LEU A 233 -11.33 -14.60 6.72
N ALA A 234 -10.75 -15.80 6.78
CA ALA A 234 -9.54 -16.06 7.55
C ALA A 234 -8.35 -15.24 7.04
N THR A 235 -8.22 -15.13 5.71
CA THR A 235 -7.18 -14.33 5.05
C THR A 235 -7.35 -12.84 5.34
N LEU A 236 -8.59 -12.33 5.24
CA LEU A 236 -8.91 -10.94 5.57
C LEU A 236 -8.62 -10.62 7.04
N LYS A 237 -8.96 -11.53 7.97
CA LYS A 237 -8.62 -11.39 9.40
C LYS A 237 -7.11 -11.32 9.61
N SER A 238 -6.34 -12.21 8.97
CA SER A 238 -4.87 -12.20 9.06
C SER A 238 -4.27 -10.89 8.51
N ASN A 239 -4.77 -10.42 7.36
CA ASN A 239 -4.33 -9.15 6.78
C ASN A 239 -4.68 -7.96 7.67
N ASN A 240 -5.89 -7.93 8.23
CA ASN A 240 -6.31 -6.86 9.13
C ASN A 240 -5.44 -6.80 10.40
N LEU A 241 -5.09 -7.96 10.96
CA LEU A 241 -4.15 -8.04 12.08
C LEU A 241 -2.77 -7.47 11.71
N ARG A 242 -2.24 -7.87 10.55
CA ARG A 242 -0.93 -7.37 10.08
C ARG A 242 -0.94 -5.86 9.85
N LEU A 243 -2.00 -5.33 9.25
CA LEU A 243 -2.16 -3.88 9.06
C LEU A 243 -2.24 -3.14 10.40
N THR A 244 -2.95 -3.72 11.38
CA THR A 244 -3.04 -3.16 12.73
C THR A 244 -1.67 -3.12 13.41
N SER A 245 -0.89 -4.21 13.31
CA SER A 245 0.48 -4.24 13.85
C SER A 245 1.40 -3.23 13.16
N ALA A 246 1.36 -3.14 11.83
CA ALA A 246 2.15 -2.16 11.07
C ALA A 246 1.77 -0.71 11.41
N LEU A 247 0.48 -0.44 11.67
CA LEU A 247 0.01 0.88 12.11
C LEU A 247 0.52 1.22 13.51
N GLN A 248 0.49 0.25 14.44
CA GLN A 248 1.06 0.42 15.79
C GLN A 248 2.56 0.70 15.72
N GLU A 249 3.29 -0.07 14.92
CA GLU A 249 4.73 0.13 14.70
C GLU A 249 5.03 1.49 14.07
N SER A 250 4.27 1.90 13.05
CA SER A 250 4.40 3.23 12.46
C SER A 250 4.12 4.35 13.47
N THR A 251 3.19 4.14 14.41
CA THR A 251 2.89 5.11 15.47
C THR A 251 4.05 5.21 16.45
N ALA A 252 4.61 4.07 16.87
CA ALA A 252 5.80 4.02 17.72
C ALA A 252 7.01 4.70 17.07
N ASN A 253 7.23 4.48 15.77
CA ASN A 253 8.31 5.12 15.02
C ASN A 253 8.16 6.65 14.98
N VAL A 254 6.94 7.16 14.81
CA VAL A 254 6.70 8.61 14.86
C VAL A 254 7.10 9.20 16.21
N ASP A 255 6.82 8.50 17.32
CA ASP A 255 7.18 8.97 18.65
C ASP A 255 8.69 8.86 18.92
N GLU A 256 9.34 7.83 18.39
CA GLU A 256 10.80 7.73 18.42
C GLU A 256 11.48 8.85 17.62
N TRP A 257 10.97 9.18 16.43
CA TRP A 257 11.47 10.30 15.64
C TRP A 257 11.27 11.65 16.33
N LYS A 258 10.14 11.84 17.02
CA LYS A 258 9.94 13.03 17.86
C LYS A 258 10.97 13.10 18.98
N ARG A 259 11.28 11.98 19.64
CA ARG A 259 12.30 11.91 20.70
C ARG A 259 13.69 12.24 20.15
N GLN A 260 14.05 11.69 19.00
CA GLN A 260 15.30 12.01 18.31
C GLN A 260 15.37 13.50 17.92
N LEU A 261 14.29 14.06 17.39
CA LEU A 261 14.22 15.48 17.05
C LEU A 261 14.40 16.36 18.29
N HIS A 262 13.82 15.98 19.43
CA HIS A 262 14.00 16.69 20.69
C HIS A 262 15.47 16.65 21.15
N SER A 263 16.09 15.47 21.13
CA SER A 263 17.50 15.28 21.48
C SER A 263 18.43 16.12 20.58
N TYR A 264 18.18 16.16 19.26
CA TYR A 264 18.96 17.01 18.35
C TYR A 264 18.75 18.50 18.60
N LYS A 265 17.54 18.94 18.99
CA LYS A 265 17.28 20.34 19.35
C LYS A 265 18.07 20.73 20.60
N GLU A 266 18.08 19.88 21.63
CA GLU A 266 18.85 20.10 22.86
C GLU A 266 20.35 20.14 22.57
N GLU A 267 20.86 19.23 21.74
CA GLU A 267 22.27 19.22 21.34
C GLU A 267 22.65 20.47 20.55
N ASN A 268 21.80 20.91 19.61
CA ASN A 268 22.02 22.14 18.85
C ASN A 268 22.02 23.38 19.76
N GLN A 269 21.11 23.43 20.75
CA GLN A 269 21.10 24.48 21.76
C GLN A 269 22.37 24.45 22.62
N ARG A 270 22.84 23.27 23.03
CA ARG A 270 24.10 23.09 23.76
C ARG A 270 25.30 23.60 22.97
N LEU A 271 25.36 23.29 21.68
CA LEU A 271 26.43 23.76 20.78
C LEU A 271 26.38 25.28 20.60
N LYS A 272 25.18 25.87 20.47
CA LYS A 272 25.02 27.33 20.41
C LYS A 272 25.51 28.02 21.68
N LEU A 273 25.19 27.49 22.86
CA LEU A 273 25.71 28.02 24.13
C LEU A 273 27.22 27.91 24.19
N ARG A 274 27.79 26.74 23.83
CA ARG A 274 29.24 26.55 23.78
C ARG A 274 29.94 27.53 22.82
N TYR A 275 29.32 27.80 21.67
CA TYR A 275 29.83 28.76 20.69
C TYR A 275 29.78 30.20 21.23
N GLN A 276 28.68 30.57 21.90
CA GLN A 276 28.52 31.88 22.52
C GLN A 276 29.51 32.12 23.65
N ASP A 277 29.80 31.09 24.47
CA ASP A 277 30.82 31.14 25.52
C ASP A 277 32.23 31.32 24.93
N LEU A 278 32.53 30.62 23.83
CA LEU A 278 33.80 30.77 23.10
C LEU A 278 33.94 32.16 22.47
N GLU A 279 32.87 32.73 21.90
CA GLU A 279 32.87 34.10 21.38
C GLU A 279 32.99 35.16 22.49
N ALA A 280 32.37 34.95 23.65
CA ALA A 280 32.50 35.83 24.80
C ALA A 280 33.91 35.79 25.40
N SER A 281 34.50 34.59 25.49
CA SER A 281 35.88 34.40 25.92
C SER A 281 36.89 35.00 24.92
N ALA A 282 36.60 34.95 23.62
CA ALA A 282 37.41 35.62 22.59
C ALA A 282 37.37 37.16 22.69
N LYS A 283 36.20 37.74 23.07
CA LYS A 283 36.04 39.20 23.24
C LYS A 283 36.67 39.72 24.53
N SER A 284 36.73 38.93 25.60
CA SER A 284 37.36 39.36 26.87
C SER A 284 38.89 39.41 26.80
N VAL A 285 39.51 38.80 25.80
CA VAL A 285 40.98 38.78 25.58
C VAL A 285 41.45 39.97 24.71
N GLY A 286 40.54 40.79 24.18
CA GLY A 286 40.84 41.92 23.30
C GLY A 286 41.35 43.19 23.97
N GLY A 287 41.58 43.20 25.28
CA GLY A 287 42.03 44.37 26.02
C GLY A 287 43.07 44.04 27.07
N THR A 288 44.32 44.41 26.80
CA THR A 288 45.46 44.50 27.75
C THR A 288 46.25 43.20 28.01
N ALA A 289 47.44 43.14 27.40
CA ALA A 289 48.66 42.45 27.83
C ALA A 289 48.55 41.03 28.44
N VAL A 290 48.59 39.97 27.60
CA VAL A 290 48.98 38.61 28.05
C VAL A 290 49.66 37.82 26.91
N THR A 291 50.99 37.91 26.82
CA THR A 291 51.78 37.32 25.71
C THR A 291 52.49 36.01 26.07
N ALA A 292 52.04 35.24 27.08
CA ALA A 292 52.69 33.96 27.41
C ALA A 292 51.77 32.84 27.90
N THR A 293 50.73 33.12 28.67
CA THR A 293 49.87 32.07 29.25
C THR A 293 48.75 31.60 28.31
N ASN A 294 48.24 32.48 27.44
CA ASN A 294 47.13 32.17 26.53
C ASN A 294 47.57 31.34 25.29
N ALA A 295 48.85 31.39 24.93
CA ALA A 295 49.41 30.53 23.90
C ALA A 295 49.40 29.04 24.32
N GLY A 296 49.57 28.77 25.62
CA GLY A 296 49.50 27.41 26.17
C GLY A 296 48.10 26.80 26.09
N VAL A 297 47.06 27.56 26.48
CA VAL A 297 45.67 27.11 26.49
C VAL A 297 45.10 26.95 25.06
N ALA A 298 45.46 27.86 24.15
CA ALA A 298 45.09 27.72 22.74
C ALA A 298 45.77 26.50 22.09
N ASN A 299 47.01 26.21 22.47
CA ASN A 299 47.72 25.01 22.02
C ASN A 299 47.09 23.74 22.61
N GLU A 300 46.69 23.75 23.89
CA GLU A 300 46.05 22.62 24.56
C GLU A 300 44.66 22.29 24.00
N LEU A 301 43.83 23.30 23.69
CA LEU A 301 42.55 23.11 23.00
C LEU A 301 42.74 22.59 21.56
N THR A 302 43.77 23.07 20.87
CA THR A 302 44.11 22.58 19.53
C THR A 302 44.55 21.12 19.57
N GLU A 303 45.33 20.73 20.58
CA GLU A 303 45.74 19.34 20.80
C GLU A 303 44.58 18.44 21.24
N GLU A 304 43.63 18.96 22.02
CA GLU A 304 42.41 18.23 22.40
C GLU A 304 41.50 17.99 21.19
N LEU A 305 41.27 19.01 20.36
CA LEU A 305 40.53 18.86 19.10
C LEU A 305 41.24 17.90 18.14
N ARG A 306 42.58 17.90 18.08
CA ARG A 306 43.34 16.90 17.31
C ARG A 306 43.13 15.49 17.85
N ARG A 307 43.15 15.29 19.17
CA ARG A 307 42.86 13.99 19.79
C ARG A 307 41.43 13.53 19.54
N GLU A 308 40.45 14.42 19.61
CA GLU A 308 39.05 14.10 19.34
C GLU A 308 38.82 13.76 17.86
N ILE A 309 39.47 14.47 16.93
CA ILE A 309 39.45 14.13 15.50
C ILE A 309 40.03 12.74 15.26
N VAL A 310 41.14 12.38 15.93
CA VAL A 310 41.75 11.04 15.80
C VAL A 310 40.85 9.96 16.38
N SER A 311 40.23 10.22 17.54
CA SER A 311 39.28 9.29 18.18
C SER A 311 38.05 9.06 17.30
N LEU A 312 37.44 10.12 16.77
CA LEU A 312 36.29 10.03 15.88
C LEU A 312 36.64 9.31 14.58
N LYS A 313 37.83 9.54 14.01
CA LYS A 313 38.30 8.80 12.83
C LYS A 313 38.45 7.31 13.10
N SER A 314 39.07 6.93 14.23
CA SER A 314 39.18 5.52 14.62
C SER A 314 37.82 4.88 14.87
N ARG A 315 36.87 5.63 15.43
CA ARG A 315 35.49 5.17 15.64
C ARG A 315 34.74 4.96 14.32
N ILE A 316 34.93 5.85 13.35
CA ILE A 316 34.36 5.72 12.00
C ILE A 316 34.94 4.48 11.32
N GLU A 317 36.26 4.30 11.34
CA GLU A 317 36.92 3.13 10.75
C GLU A 317 36.45 1.81 11.39
N GLY A 318 36.24 1.80 12.71
CA GLY A 318 35.65 0.65 13.41
C GLY A 318 34.19 0.36 13.00
N LEU A 319 33.37 1.40 12.88
CA LEU A 319 31.97 1.26 12.43
C LEU A 319 31.89 0.82 10.95
N GLU A 320 32.79 1.30 10.10
CA GLU A 320 32.92 0.86 8.71
C GLU A 320 33.31 -0.63 8.63
N GLY A 321 34.23 -1.07 9.51
CA GLY A 321 34.59 -2.49 9.63
C GLY A 321 33.43 -3.38 10.12
N GLU A 322 32.69 -2.93 11.13
CA GLU A 322 31.49 -3.62 11.61
C GLU A 322 30.40 -3.70 10.52
N LEU A 323 30.18 -2.60 9.78
CA LEU A 323 29.24 -2.57 8.66
C LEU A 323 29.65 -3.56 7.56
N MET A 324 30.94 -3.62 7.21
CA MET A 324 31.45 -4.56 6.21
C MET A 324 31.29 -6.01 6.67
N ASN A 325 31.54 -6.30 7.94
CA ASN A 325 31.30 -7.64 8.50
C ASN A 325 29.82 -8.02 8.45
N GLN A 326 28.92 -7.11 8.84
CA GLN A 326 27.48 -7.34 8.75
C GLN A 326 27.04 -7.58 7.30
N GLU A 327 27.59 -6.85 6.32
CA GLU A 327 27.28 -7.04 4.91
C GLU A 327 27.73 -8.42 4.40
N VAL A 328 28.91 -8.89 4.81
CA VAL A 328 29.41 -10.24 4.49
C VAL A 328 28.51 -11.32 5.10
N GLU A 329 28.11 -11.16 6.36
CA GLU A 329 27.23 -12.10 7.05
C GLU A 329 25.83 -12.15 6.40
N LEU A 330 25.26 -10.99 6.07
CA LEU A 330 23.98 -10.88 5.35
C LEU A 330 24.05 -11.56 3.98
N LYS A 331 25.17 -11.40 3.27
CA LYS A 331 25.40 -12.04 1.97
C LYS A 331 25.52 -13.56 2.10
N ALA A 332 26.21 -14.05 3.13
CA ALA A 332 26.32 -15.48 3.43
C ALA A 332 24.96 -16.08 3.81
N ALA A 333 24.18 -15.40 4.65
CA ALA A 333 22.83 -15.81 5.03
C ALA A 333 21.89 -15.87 3.81
N ASN A 334 21.91 -14.85 2.95
CA ASN A 334 21.13 -14.84 1.71
C ASN A 334 21.52 -15.97 0.75
N LYS A 335 22.83 -16.27 0.63
CA LYS A 335 23.30 -17.40 -0.17
C LYS A 335 22.77 -18.72 0.39
N SER A 336 22.88 -18.95 1.70
CA SER A 336 22.35 -20.13 2.38
C SER A 336 20.84 -20.29 2.20
N LEU A 337 20.08 -19.19 2.29
CA LEU A 337 18.63 -19.20 2.06
C LEU A 337 18.31 -19.59 0.61
N LYS A 338 19.06 -19.06 -0.37
CA LYS A 338 18.89 -19.38 -1.78
C LYS A 338 19.24 -20.83 -2.10
N ASP A 339 20.29 -21.36 -1.47
CA ASP A 339 20.69 -22.76 -1.61
C ASP A 339 19.63 -23.70 -1.03
N LYS A 340 19.05 -23.37 0.14
CA LYS A 340 17.91 -24.11 0.72
C LYS A 340 16.65 -24.05 -0.15
N GLN A 341 16.36 -22.90 -0.77
CA GLN A 341 15.22 -22.77 -1.69
C GLN A 341 15.43 -23.57 -2.99
N ASN A 342 16.68 -23.73 -3.41
CA ASN A 342 17.05 -24.51 -4.58
C ASN A 342 17.31 -26.00 -4.28
N ASP A 343 17.17 -26.43 -3.03
CA ASP A 343 17.37 -27.81 -2.62
C ASP A 343 16.52 -28.76 -3.49
N PRO A 344 17.16 -29.63 -4.29
CA PRO A 344 16.46 -30.57 -5.16
C PRO A 344 15.55 -31.52 -4.37
N MET A 345 15.88 -31.83 -3.11
CA MET A 345 15.05 -32.65 -2.23
C MET A 345 13.76 -31.93 -1.84
N LEU A 346 13.83 -30.62 -1.53
CA LEU A 346 12.64 -29.81 -1.19
C LEU A 346 11.73 -29.61 -2.41
N LYS A 347 12.32 -29.44 -3.60
CA LYS A 347 11.58 -29.39 -4.87
C LYS A 347 10.92 -30.73 -5.19
N GLN A 348 11.64 -31.83 -5.00
CA GLN A 348 11.11 -33.18 -5.21
C GLN A 348 9.96 -33.48 -4.23
N MET A 349 10.11 -33.12 -2.96
CA MET A 349 9.06 -33.27 -1.95
C MET A 349 7.83 -32.43 -2.29
N THR A 350 8.02 -31.18 -2.74
CA THR A 350 6.93 -30.31 -3.19
C THR A 350 6.19 -30.89 -4.40
N ASN A 351 6.93 -31.40 -5.39
CA ASN A 351 6.37 -32.06 -6.57
C ASN A 351 5.61 -33.34 -6.18
N LEU A 352 6.13 -34.12 -5.24
CA LEU A 352 5.48 -35.34 -4.76
C LEU A 352 4.19 -35.02 -3.98
N CYS A 353 4.19 -33.99 -3.13
CA CYS A 353 2.98 -33.49 -2.48
C CYS A 353 1.93 -33.03 -3.51
N SER A 354 2.36 -32.36 -4.58
CA SER A 354 1.46 -31.95 -5.67
C SER A 354 0.89 -33.16 -6.42
N GLN A 355 1.70 -34.20 -6.67
CA GLN A 355 1.25 -35.45 -7.29
C GLN A 355 0.23 -36.18 -6.40
N PHE A 356 0.50 -36.31 -5.11
CA PHE A 356 -0.45 -36.93 -4.18
C PHE A 356 -1.78 -36.16 -4.14
N ASN A 357 -1.75 -34.82 -4.14
CA ASN A 357 -2.97 -34.02 -4.21
C ASN A 357 -3.75 -34.22 -5.53
N ALA A 358 -3.05 -34.38 -6.65
CA ALA A 358 -3.69 -34.68 -7.93
C ALA A 358 -4.34 -36.07 -7.91
N GLN A 359 -3.65 -37.10 -7.41
CA GLN A 359 -4.19 -38.45 -7.28
C GLN A 359 -5.39 -38.51 -6.32
N ILE A 360 -5.34 -37.79 -5.20
CA ILE A 360 -6.47 -37.68 -4.27
C ILE A 360 -7.68 -37.04 -4.97
N SER A 361 -7.46 -36.02 -5.80
CA SER A 361 -8.52 -35.35 -6.56
C SER A 361 -9.13 -36.28 -7.61
N GLU A 362 -8.30 -37.06 -8.31
CA GLU A 362 -8.73 -38.05 -9.30
C GLU A 362 -9.52 -39.18 -8.65
N LEU A 363 -9.02 -39.75 -7.55
CA LEU A 363 -9.74 -40.76 -6.76
C LEU A 363 -11.08 -40.23 -6.25
N SER A 364 -11.13 -38.97 -5.80
CA SER A 364 -12.38 -38.33 -5.41
C SER A 364 -13.36 -38.19 -6.60
N GLY A 365 -12.85 -37.94 -7.80
CA GLY A 365 -13.62 -37.92 -9.04
C GLY A 365 -14.20 -39.28 -9.40
N ILE A 366 -13.36 -40.33 -9.43
CA ILE A 366 -13.77 -41.71 -9.70
C ILE A 366 -14.81 -42.18 -8.69
N HIS A 367 -14.62 -41.85 -7.40
CA HIS A 367 -15.57 -42.21 -6.36
C HIS A 367 -16.96 -41.59 -6.62
N LYS A 368 -17.01 -40.33 -7.07
CA LYS A 368 -18.26 -39.68 -7.49
C LYS A 368 -18.90 -40.33 -8.71
N GLU A 369 -18.10 -40.77 -9.69
CA GLU A 369 -18.62 -41.46 -10.88
C GLU A 369 -19.18 -42.84 -10.53
N MET A 370 -18.48 -43.60 -9.69
CA MET A 370 -18.95 -44.90 -9.21
C MET A 370 -20.26 -44.75 -8.44
N GLU A 371 -20.38 -43.74 -7.60
CA GLU A 371 -21.60 -43.46 -6.84
C GLU A 371 -22.77 -43.06 -7.74
N LYS A 372 -22.50 -42.34 -8.84
CA LYS A 372 -23.49 -42.09 -9.91
C LYS A 372 -23.91 -43.38 -10.62
N LEU A 373 -22.97 -44.27 -10.93
CA LEU A 373 -23.25 -45.54 -11.61
C LEU A 373 -24.12 -46.46 -10.74
N ILE A 374 -23.81 -46.54 -9.44
CA ILE A 374 -24.58 -47.31 -8.45
C ILE A 374 -26.01 -46.75 -8.34
N GLN A 375 -26.17 -45.43 -8.29
CA GLN A 375 -27.48 -44.78 -8.30
C GLN A 375 -28.25 -45.01 -9.61
N ALA A 376 -27.55 -45.13 -10.75
CA ALA A 376 -28.16 -45.46 -12.04
C ALA A 376 -28.62 -46.92 -12.11
N GLN A 377 -27.88 -47.88 -11.55
CA GLN A 377 -28.35 -49.26 -11.46
C GLN A 377 -29.56 -49.41 -10.54
N HIS A 378 -29.58 -48.74 -9.37
CA HIS A 378 -30.76 -48.67 -8.49
C HIS A 378 -31.97 -47.93 -9.10
N LYS A 379 -31.86 -47.38 -10.32
CA LYS A 379 -32.98 -46.85 -11.12
C LYS A 379 -33.52 -47.85 -12.14
N SER A 380 -32.73 -48.87 -12.48
CA SER A 380 -32.99 -49.78 -13.60
C SER A 380 -33.58 -51.14 -13.17
N THR A 381 -33.50 -51.46 -11.88
CA THR A 381 -34.20 -52.56 -11.19
C THR A 381 -35.27 -51.97 -10.31
#